data_AF-A0A497LQN0-F1
#
_entry.id   AF-A0A497LQN0-F1
#
_cell.length_a   1.000
_cell.length_b   1.000
_cell.length_c   1.000
_cell.angle_alpha   90.00
_cell.angle_beta   90.00
_cell.angle_gamma   90.00
#
_symmetry.space_group_name_H-M   'P 1'
#
loop_
_entity.id
_entity.type
_entity.pdbx_description
1 polymer ?
#
loop_
_entity_poly.entity_id
_entity_poly.type
_entity_poly.pdbx_seq_one_letter_code
_entity_poly.pdbx_strand_id
1 'polypeptide(L)'
;MKIGILPVGQPVNASVIGRIQESLKMIFPKTTCIILDKTLPIPEEAFNKARQQYNSTIILNRIHGCAEEQEALDRILGITNVDLFVPNLNFVFGEAECPGKAALISLKRLKPEFYGKTTNTDLLV
;
A
#
# COMPACT_ATOMS: atom_id res chain seq x y z
N MET A 1 15.99 -1.87 11.01
CA MET A 1 14.54 -2.11 10.85
C MET A 1 14.29 -2.79 9.51
N LYS A 2 13.56 -3.91 9.48
CA LYS A 2 13.22 -4.67 8.28
C LYS A 2 11.79 -4.36 7.85
N ILE A 3 11.64 -3.84 6.63
CA ILE A 3 10.35 -3.49 6.04
C ILE A 3 10.02 -4.50 4.94
N GLY A 4 8.87 -5.17 5.04
CA GLY A 4 8.29 -5.92 3.94
C GLY A 4 7.44 -5.02 3.06
N ILE A 5 7.65 -5.05 1.74
CA ILE A 5 6.78 -4.42 0.76
C ILE A 5 5.85 -5.50 0.22
N LEU A 6 4.54 -5.31 0.41
CA LEU A 6 3.51 -6.28 0.08
C LEU A 6 2.59 -5.72 -1.01
N PRO A 7 2.60 -6.27 -2.23
CA PRO A 7 1.57 -5.98 -3.22
C PRO A 7 0.18 -6.41 -2.71
N VAL A 8 -0.82 -5.56 -2.86
CA VAL A 8 -2.19 -5.82 -2.40
C VAL A 8 -3.19 -5.64 -3.55
N GLY A 9 -3.87 -6.74 -3.89
CA GLY A 9 -4.87 -6.80 -4.96
C GLY A 9 -4.25 -6.91 -6.34
N GLN A 10 -4.62 -5.99 -7.24
CA GLN A 10 -4.15 -6.01 -8.62
C GLN A 10 -2.64 -5.75 -8.71
N PRO A 11 -1.93 -6.38 -9.67
CA PRO A 11 -0.49 -6.23 -9.81
C PRO A 11 -0.05 -4.76 -9.86
N VAL A 12 0.92 -4.41 -9.01
CA VAL A 12 1.58 -3.11 -9.02
C VAL A 12 2.80 -3.21 -9.94
N ASN A 13 3.06 -2.16 -10.72
CA ASN A 13 4.20 -2.13 -11.63
C ASN A 13 5.51 -2.33 -10.84
N ALA A 14 6.31 -3.32 -11.24
CA ALA A 14 7.56 -3.68 -10.59
C ALA A 14 8.57 -2.52 -10.53
N SER A 15 8.59 -1.63 -11.54
CA SER A 15 9.49 -0.45 -11.52
C SER A 15 9.11 0.53 -10.42
N VAL A 16 7.82 0.70 -10.14
CA VAL A 16 7.32 1.55 -9.06
C VAL A 16 7.66 0.93 -7.70
N ILE A 17 7.48 -0.38 -7.54
CA ILE A 17 7.90 -1.09 -6.31
C ILE A 17 9.41 -0.93 -6.07
N GLY A 18 10.23 -1.09 -7.12
CA GLY A 18 11.68 -0.91 -7.06
C GLY A 18 12.07 0.50 -6.60
N ARG A 19 11.50 1.54 -7.22
CA ARG A 19 11.72 2.94 -6.83
C ARG A 19 11.29 3.22 -5.39
N ILE A 20 10.17 2.66 -4.92
CA ILE A 20 9.73 2.76 -3.52
C ILE A 20 10.75 2.08 -2.58
N GLN A 21 11.22 0.89 -2.93
CA GLN A 21 12.22 0.17 -2.14
C GLN A 21 13.53 0.95 -2.01
N GLU A 22 14.00 1.57 -3.10
CA GLU A 22 15.20 2.42 -3.10
C GLU A 22 14.99 3.69 -2.27
N SER A 23 13.86 4.37 -2.47
CA SER A 23 13.51 5.61 -1.75
C SER A 23 13.40 5.37 -0.24
N LEU A 24 12.79 4.27 0.19
CA LEU A 24 12.70 3.89 1.60
C LEU A 24 14.08 3.66 2.22
N LYS A 25 15.00 3.00 1.50
CA LYS A 25 16.40 2.81 1.96
C LYS A 25 17.13 4.15 2.10
N MET A 26 16.92 5.09 1.17
CA MET A 26 17.53 6.42 1.23
C MET A 26 17.00 7.27 2.39
N ILE A 27 15.68 7.31 2.57
CA ILE A 27 15.01 8.12 3.60
C ILE A 27 15.22 7.53 4.99
N PHE A 28 15.31 6.19 5.10
CA PHE A 28 15.56 5.47 6.34
C PHE A 28 16.85 4.64 6.24
N PRO A 29 18.05 5.25 6.40
CA PRO A 29 19.34 4.61 6.10
C PRO A 29 19.67 3.32 6.87
N LYS A 30 18.98 3.08 8.00
CA LYS A 30 19.14 1.88 8.85
C LYS A 30 18.04 0.84 8.60
N THR A 31 17.41 0.89 7.43
CA THR A 31 16.36 -0.05 7.03
C THR A 31 16.81 -1.01 5.94
N THR A 32 16.35 -2.25 6.06
CA THR A 32 16.39 -3.24 4.98
C THR A 32 14.97 -3.37 4.44
N CYS A 33 14.78 -3.12 3.15
CA CYS A 33 13.48 -3.32 2.50
C CYS A 33 13.53 -4.60 1.67
N ILE A 34 12.56 -5.50 1.87
CA ILE A 34 12.37 -6.71 1.06
C ILE A 34 11.01 -6.66 0.36
N ILE A 35 10.96 -7.12 -0.88
CA ILE A 35 9.69 -7.29 -1.60
C ILE A 35 9.20 -8.70 -1.28
N LEU A 36 7.98 -8.83 -0.77
CA LEU A 36 7.40 -10.13 -0.45
C LEU A 36 6.93 -10.81 -1.73
N ASP A 37 7.31 -12.09 -1.90
CA ASP A 37 6.91 -12.92 -3.06
C ASP A 37 5.48 -13.48 -2.90
N LYS A 38 4.58 -12.63 -2.41
CA LYS A 38 3.15 -12.92 -2.31
C LYS A 38 2.36 -11.65 -2.59
N THR A 39 1.19 -11.81 -3.19
CA THR A 39 0.20 -10.75 -3.32
C THR A 39 -0.94 -11.02 -2.36
N LEU A 40 -1.28 -10.05 -1.53
CA LEU A 40 -2.42 -10.17 -0.63
C LEU A 40 -3.71 -9.88 -1.42
N PRO A 41 -4.67 -10.81 -1.51
CA PRO A 41 -5.96 -10.52 -2.13
C PRO A 41 -6.72 -9.47 -1.32
N ILE A 42 -7.46 -8.60 -2.01
CA ILE A 42 -8.33 -7.63 -1.35
C ILE A 42 -9.64 -8.34 -0.99
N PRO A 43 -10.10 -8.28 0.27
CA PRO A 43 -11.35 -8.89 0.66
C PRO A 43 -12.55 -8.26 -0.06
N GLU A 44 -13.52 -9.06 -0.48
CA GLU A 44 -14.72 -8.54 -1.15
C GLU A 44 -15.51 -7.60 -0.25
N GLU A 45 -15.53 -7.86 1.06
CA GLU A 45 -16.18 -7.02 2.07
C GLU A 45 -15.55 -5.63 2.20
N ALA A 46 -14.31 -5.44 1.71
CA ALA A 46 -13.69 -4.12 1.68
C ALA A 46 -14.32 -3.23 0.60
N PHE A 47 -14.96 -3.78 -0.43
CA PHE A 47 -15.46 -3.00 -1.55
C PHE A 47 -16.81 -2.33 -1.24
N ASN A 48 -16.86 -1.02 -1.41
CA ASN A 48 -18.11 -0.25 -1.35
C ASN A 48 -18.59 0.09 -2.77
N LYS A 49 -19.67 -0.56 -3.22
CA LYS A 49 -20.23 -0.39 -4.56
C LYS A 49 -20.71 1.04 -4.85
N ALA A 50 -21.29 1.74 -3.89
CA ALA A 50 -21.79 3.11 -4.10
C ALA A 50 -20.64 4.09 -4.33
N ARG A 51 -19.49 3.86 -3.68
CA ARG A 51 -18.28 4.68 -3.81
C ARG A 51 -17.37 4.24 -4.95
N GLN A 52 -17.43 2.97 -5.37
CA GLN A 52 -16.40 2.33 -6.20
C GLN A 52 -15.00 2.43 -5.56
N GLN A 53 -14.95 2.33 -4.23
CA GLN A 53 -13.74 2.46 -3.41
C GLN A 53 -13.66 1.30 -2.42
N TYR A 54 -12.47 1.09 -1.85
CA TYR A 54 -12.21 0.04 -0.87
C TYR A 54 -11.93 0.63 0.52
N ASN A 55 -12.48 -0.01 1.55
CA ASN A 55 -12.26 0.38 2.93
C ASN A 55 -10.82 0.01 3.33
N SER A 56 -9.99 1.01 3.60
CA SER A 56 -8.57 0.79 3.92
C SER A 56 -8.37 0.06 5.25
N THR A 57 -9.26 0.26 6.23
CA THR A 57 -9.14 -0.38 7.55
C THR A 57 -9.32 -1.90 7.43
N ILE A 58 -10.24 -2.37 6.59
CA ILE A 58 -10.44 -3.80 6.33
C ILE A 58 -9.19 -4.42 5.69
N ILE A 59 -8.59 -3.72 4.73
CA ILE A 59 -7.37 -4.19 4.05
C ILE A 59 -6.17 -4.15 5.02
N LEU A 60 -6.05 -3.08 5.82
CA LEU A 60 -5.00 -2.90 6.80
C LEU A 60 -4.99 -4.04 7.83
N ASN A 61 -6.16 -4.49 8.29
CA ASN A 61 -6.28 -5.63 9.20
C ASN A 61 -5.77 -6.95 8.59
N ARG A 62 -5.90 -7.14 7.26
CA ARG A 62 -5.32 -8.30 6.57
C ARG A 62 -3.79 -8.19 6.48
N ILE A 63 -3.27 -6.99 6.26
CA ILE A 63 -1.83 -6.72 6.27
C ILE A 63 -1.25 -6.93 7.67
N HIS A 64 -1.97 -6.51 8.72
CA HIS A 64 -1.62 -6.78 10.11
C HIS A 64 -1.47 -8.27 10.38
N GLY A 65 -2.46 -9.10 9.97
CA GLY A 65 -2.35 -10.56 10.08
C GLY A 65 -1.09 -11.11 9.38
N CYS A 66 -0.78 -10.61 8.18
CA CYS A 66 0.47 -10.97 7.49
C CYS A 66 1.74 -10.51 8.22
N ALA A 67 1.69 -9.40 8.95
CA ALA A 67 2.82 -8.88 9.71
C ALA A 67 3.07 -9.72 10.97
N GLU A 68 2.01 -10.23 11.60
CA GLU A 68 2.14 -11.13 12.74
C GLU A 68 2.68 -12.51 12.35
N GLU A 69 2.35 -13.02 11.15
CA GLU A 69 2.94 -14.25 10.61
C GLU A 69 4.44 -14.12 10.25
N GLN A 70 4.94 -12.89 10.08
CA GLN A 70 6.29 -12.61 9.59
C GLN A 70 7.15 -12.02 10.70
N GLU A 71 7.48 -12.83 11.72
CA GLU A 71 8.27 -12.41 12.89
C GLU A 71 9.61 -11.73 12.54
N ALA A 72 10.17 -12.05 11.38
CA ALA A 72 11.42 -11.47 10.89
C ALA A 72 11.28 -10.01 10.40
N LEU A 73 10.05 -9.49 10.25
CA LEU A 73 9.77 -8.15 9.75
C LEU A 73 9.30 -7.23 10.87
N ASP A 74 9.90 -6.04 10.90
CA ASP A 74 9.51 -5.01 11.86
C ASP A 74 8.24 -4.28 11.39
N ARG A 75 8.09 -4.08 10.07
CA ARG A 75 6.96 -3.38 9.44
C ARG A 75 6.58 -4.02 8.12
N ILE A 76 5.31 -3.94 7.74
CA ILE A 76 4.83 -4.25 6.39
C ILE A 76 4.13 -3.03 5.79
N LEU A 77 4.56 -2.63 4.60
CA LEU A 77 3.93 -1.63 3.77
C LEU A 77 3.19 -2.32 2.61
N GLY A 78 1.86 -2.33 2.69
CA GLY A 78 0.97 -2.69 1.60
C GLY A 78 0.95 -1.62 0.53
N ILE A 79 1.03 -2.02 -0.74
CA ILE A 79 0.90 -1.12 -1.89
C ILE A 79 -0.24 -1.62 -2.78
N THR A 80 -1.20 -0.75 -3.07
CA THR A 80 -2.35 -1.10 -3.92
C THR A 80 -2.62 -0.08 -5.02
N ASN A 81 -3.31 -0.54 -6.08
CA ASN A 81 -3.80 0.29 -7.18
C ASN A 81 -5.28 0.67 -7.05
N VAL A 82 -5.97 0.22 -5.99
CA VAL A 82 -7.39 0.54 -5.80
C VAL A 82 -7.58 1.85 -5.04
N ASP A 83 -8.71 2.52 -5.26
CA ASP A 83 -9.01 3.74 -4.51
C ASP A 83 -9.46 3.41 -3.07
N LEU A 84 -8.95 4.14 -2.09
CA LEU A 84 -9.14 3.84 -0.66
C LEU A 84 -10.01 4.89 0.03
N PHE A 85 -10.79 4.44 1.02
CA PHE A 85 -11.52 5.31 1.94
C PHE A 85 -11.54 4.73 3.36
N VAL A 86 -11.77 5.60 4.34
CA VAL A 86 -12.23 5.25 5.69
C VAL A 86 -13.61 5.89 5.91
N PRO A 87 -14.44 5.39 6.83
CA PRO A 87 -15.69 6.05 7.19
C PRO A 87 -15.47 7.54 7.50
N ASN A 88 -16.40 8.39 7.04
CA ASN A 88 -16.40 9.85 7.19
C ASN A 88 -15.41 10.64 6.34
N LEU A 89 -14.53 10.00 5.56
CA LEU A 89 -13.68 10.67 4.59
C LEU A 89 -14.10 10.36 3.15
N ASN A 90 -13.79 11.27 2.23
CA ASN A 90 -14.04 11.07 0.80
C ASN A 90 -13.09 10.01 0.22
N PHE A 91 -11.83 10.05 0.63
CA PHE A 91 -10.80 9.11 0.27
C PHE A 91 -9.60 9.26 1.20
N VAL A 92 -8.67 8.32 1.13
CA VAL A 92 -7.34 8.42 1.76
C VAL A 92 -6.26 7.97 0.78
N PHE A 93 -5.06 8.50 0.91
CA PHE A 93 -3.89 7.97 0.19
C PHE A 93 -3.34 6.70 0.83
N GLY A 94 -3.65 6.48 2.09
CA GLY A 94 -3.18 5.34 2.86
C GLY A 94 -3.68 5.39 4.29
N GLU A 95 -3.43 4.30 5.01
CA GLU A 95 -3.77 4.14 6.42
C GLU A 95 -2.65 3.33 7.09
N ALA A 96 -2.33 3.63 8.34
CA ALA A 96 -1.28 2.93 9.07
C ALA A 96 -1.67 2.76 10.54
N GLU A 97 -1.16 1.70 11.14
CA GLU A 97 -1.26 1.50 12.57
C GLU A 97 -0.30 2.45 13.30
N CYS A 98 -0.81 3.17 14.29
CA CYS A 98 -0.02 4.10 15.08
C CYS A 98 -0.38 3.96 16.57
N PRO A 99 0.44 3.27 17.38
CA PRO A 99 1.60 2.46 16.99
C PRO A 99 1.19 1.12 16.34
N GLY A 100 2.05 0.52 15.51
CA GLY A 100 1.86 -0.83 15.00
C GLY A 100 2.83 -1.23 13.90
N LYS A 101 2.53 -2.34 13.21
CA LYS A 101 3.40 -2.95 12.20
C LYS A 101 2.89 -2.80 10.77
N ALA A 102 1.60 -2.59 10.58
CA ALA A 102 0.98 -2.52 9.26
C ALA A 102 0.79 -1.08 8.76
N ALA A 103 1.05 -0.88 7.47
CA ALA A 103 0.69 0.31 6.74
C ALA A 103 0.19 -0.08 5.33
N LEU A 104 -0.64 0.76 4.74
CA LEU A 104 -1.18 0.60 3.40
C LEU A 104 -1.13 1.94 2.66
N ILE A 105 -0.67 1.94 1.42
CA ILE A 105 -0.76 3.09 0.50
C ILE A 105 -1.46 2.71 -0.80
N SER A 106 -2.19 3.66 -1.37
CA SER A 106 -2.79 3.56 -2.69
C SER A 106 -2.11 4.49 -3.69
N LEU A 107 -1.76 3.93 -4.84
CA LEU A 107 -1.24 4.68 -5.98
C LEU A 107 -2.36 5.28 -6.85
N LYS A 108 -3.64 4.92 -6.61
CA LYS A 108 -4.75 5.22 -7.52
C LYS A 108 -4.91 6.73 -7.77
N ARG A 109 -4.82 7.52 -6.71
CA ARG A 109 -4.95 8.98 -6.75
C ARG A 109 -3.62 9.72 -6.84
N LEU A 110 -2.49 9.02 -6.82
CA LEU A 110 -1.18 9.61 -7.11
C LEU A 110 -0.93 9.70 -8.62
N LYS A 111 -1.58 8.81 -9.39
CA LYS A 111 -1.56 8.74 -10.83
C LYS A 111 -2.26 9.94 -11.48
N PRO A 112 -1.57 10.77 -12.29
CA PRO A 112 -2.17 11.93 -12.98
C PRO A 112 -3.39 11.58 -13.84
N GLU A 113 -3.44 10.35 -14.35
CA GLU A 113 -4.53 9.80 -15.17
C GLU A 113 -5.87 9.79 -14.41
N PHE A 114 -5.83 9.68 -13.08
CA PHE A 114 -7.02 9.81 -12.25
C PHE A 114 -7.70 11.19 -12.41
N TYR A 115 -6.91 12.21 -12.74
CA TYR A 115 -7.36 13.60 -12.93
C TYR A 115 -7.45 13.99 -14.41
N GLY A 116 -7.46 13.01 -15.33
CA GLY A 116 -7.55 13.27 -16.78
C GLY A 116 -6.28 13.85 -17.40
N LYS A 117 -5.12 13.75 -16.72
CA LYS A 117 -3.82 14.17 -17.25
C LYS A 117 -3.09 12.99 -17.91
N THR A 118 -2.07 13.30 -18.70
CA THR A 118 -1.19 12.29 -19.31
C THR A 118 -0.38 11.55 -18.26
N THR A 119 -0.09 10.27 -18.51
CA THR A 119 0.78 9.45 -17.66
C THR A 119 2.12 10.14 -17.42
N ASN A 120 2.51 10.20 -16.15
CA ASN A 120 3.83 10.65 -15.74
C ASN A 120 4.28 9.83 -14.53
N THR A 121 5.12 8.82 -14.80
CA THR A 121 5.63 7.88 -13.79
C THR A 121 6.65 8.54 -12.86
N ASP A 122 7.27 9.65 -13.27
CA ASP A 122 8.27 10.35 -12.45
C ASP A 122 7.65 11.10 -11.27
N LEU A 123 6.34 11.31 -11.29
CA LEU A 123 5.60 11.86 -10.16
C LEU A 123 5.31 10.82 -9.07
N LEU A 124 5.50 9.52 -9.35
CA LEU A 124 5.13 8.46 -8.40
C LEU A 124 6.23 8.15 -7.38
N VAL A 125 7.50 8.42 -7.69
CA VAL A 125 8.63 8.26 -6.74
C VAL A 125 9.89 8.96 -7.22
#